data_AF-A0A2N9H634-F1
#
_entry.id   AF-A0A2N9H634-F1
#
_cell.length_a   1.000
_cell.length_b   1.000
_cell.length_c   1.000
_cell.angle_alpha   90.00
_cell.angle_beta   90.00
_cell.angle_gamma   90.00
#
_symmetry.space_group_name_H-M   'P 1'
#
loop_
_entity.id
_entity.type
_entity.pdbx_description
1 polymer ?
#
loop_
_entity_poly.entity_id
_entity_poly.type
_entity_poly.pdbx_seq_one_letter_code
_entity_poly.pdbx_strand_id
1 'polypeptide(L)'
;MTAALRMLAYGVAADSTDEYVRIGESTAVESLRKFVKAVVNIFSEEYLRSPNSNDIARLLAVNEKRGFPGMLGSIDCMHWKWKNCPTAWKGQYTGHSREPTLILEAVASYDRWIWHAFFGLPGSHNDINVLEHSSIFTELAQGRAPPVNYSINAPLEAKKKHFARVQEACRKDVECAFGILQARFSIVRGPARFWDEATLNNIMKACIILHNMIIEDERDPSGVEQDDDYKQVPESIPTTVSRERTTEVQNFIQSHIRIRDRGTHSQLQDDLVKHLWQLHGQS
;
A
#
# COMPACT_ATOMS: atom_id res chain seq x y z
N MET A 1 -6.22 -16.77 -22.54
CA MET A 1 -5.28 -16.49 -21.42
C MET A 1 -4.08 -15.66 -21.90
N THR A 2 -3.31 -16.13 -22.89
CA THR A 2 -2.11 -15.42 -23.41
C THR A 2 -2.34 -13.95 -23.76
N ALA A 3 -3.45 -13.63 -24.43
CA ALA A 3 -3.79 -12.25 -24.76
C ALA A 3 -3.99 -11.37 -23.52
N ALA A 4 -4.69 -11.86 -22.50
CA ALA A 4 -4.93 -11.12 -21.26
C ALA A 4 -3.61 -10.83 -20.52
N LEU A 5 -2.73 -11.82 -20.39
CA LEU A 5 -1.42 -11.64 -19.75
C LEU A 5 -0.55 -10.65 -20.51
N ARG A 6 -0.53 -10.71 -21.85
CA ARG A 6 0.20 -9.73 -22.68
C ARG A 6 -0.35 -8.32 -22.52
N MET A 7 -1.67 -8.17 -22.47
CA MET A 7 -2.31 -6.87 -22.24
C MET A 7 -1.93 -6.31 -20.87
N LEU A 8 -1.92 -7.13 -19.81
CA LEU A 8 -1.50 -6.71 -18.47
C LEU A 8 -0.02 -6.31 -18.43
N ALA A 9 0.87 -7.19 -18.90
CA ALA A 9 2.32 -7.01 -18.82
C ALA A 9 2.82 -5.86 -19.71
N TYR A 10 2.34 -5.79 -20.96
CA TYR A 10 2.87 -4.87 -21.96
C TYR A 10 1.98 -3.65 -22.25
N GLY A 11 0.76 -3.60 -21.71
CA GLY A 11 -0.15 -2.47 -21.93
C GLY A 11 -0.57 -2.29 -23.40
N VAL A 12 -0.40 -3.35 -24.20
CA VAL A 12 -0.73 -3.39 -25.62
C VAL A 12 -2.24 -3.19 -25.81
N ALA A 13 -2.60 -2.40 -26.83
CA ALA A 13 -3.99 -2.21 -27.19
C ALA A 13 -4.54 -3.52 -27.80
N ALA A 14 -5.83 -3.78 -27.58
CA ALA A 14 -6.43 -5.06 -27.95
C ALA A 14 -6.40 -5.31 -29.48
N ASP A 15 -6.42 -4.26 -30.28
CA ASP A 15 -6.23 -4.26 -31.74
C ASP A 15 -4.85 -4.82 -32.15
N SER A 16 -3.78 -4.52 -31.41
CA SER A 16 -2.43 -5.03 -31.67
C SER A 16 -2.21 -6.49 -31.26
N THR A 17 -3.16 -7.11 -30.55
CA THR A 17 -3.08 -8.54 -30.22
C THR A 17 -3.41 -9.47 -31.39
N ASP A 18 -4.02 -8.92 -32.45
CA ASP A 18 -4.30 -9.64 -33.70
C ASP A 18 -3.01 -10.08 -34.41
N GLU A 19 -1.97 -9.22 -34.39
CA GLU A 19 -0.69 -9.47 -35.08
C GLU A 19 0.08 -10.68 -34.53
N TYR A 20 -0.08 -10.99 -33.23
CA TYR A 20 0.66 -12.07 -32.55
C TYR A 20 -0.19 -13.32 -32.26
N VAL A 21 -1.48 -13.15 -31.97
CA VAL A 21 -2.36 -14.24 -31.50
C VAL A 21 -3.51 -14.52 -32.48
N ARG A 22 -3.68 -13.70 -33.53
CA ARG A 22 -4.77 -13.80 -34.53
C ARG A 22 -6.16 -13.86 -33.90
N ILE A 23 -6.39 -12.99 -32.91
CA ILE A 23 -7.68 -12.86 -32.25
C ILE A 23 -8.25 -11.46 -32.48
N GLY A 24 -9.55 -11.39 -32.72
CA GLY A 24 -10.23 -10.11 -32.85
C GLY A 24 -10.21 -9.31 -31.53
N GLU A 25 -10.15 -7.98 -31.65
CA GLU A 25 -10.08 -7.03 -30.54
C GLU A 25 -11.12 -7.31 -29.44
N SER A 26 -12.38 -7.52 -29.82
CA SER A 26 -13.48 -7.82 -28.89
C SER A 26 -13.23 -9.09 -28.08
N THR A 27 -12.63 -10.11 -28.69
CA THR A 27 -12.29 -11.38 -28.03
C THR A 27 -11.12 -11.22 -27.07
N ALA A 28 -10.13 -10.41 -27.42
CA ALA A 28 -9.01 -10.07 -26.54
C ALA A 28 -9.47 -9.30 -25.29
N VAL A 29 -10.32 -8.27 -25.49
CA VAL A 29 -10.93 -7.50 -24.40
C VAL A 29 -11.77 -8.39 -23.49
N GLU A 30 -12.64 -9.22 -24.05
CA GLU A 30 -13.48 -10.12 -23.27
C GLU A 30 -12.65 -11.17 -22.50
N SER A 31 -11.58 -11.66 -23.12
CA SER A 31 -10.61 -12.56 -22.46
C SER A 31 -9.94 -11.88 -21.27
N LEU A 32 -9.53 -10.62 -21.41
CA LEU A 32 -8.96 -9.85 -20.30
C LEU A 32 -9.98 -9.69 -19.17
N ARG A 33 -11.21 -9.25 -19.48
CA ARG A 33 -12.28 -9.06 -18.48
C ARG A 33 -12.55 -10.33 -17.68
N LYS A 34 -12.71 -11.46 -18.36
CA LYS A 34 -12.90 -12.77 -17.72
C LYS A 34 -11.71 -13.18 -16.88
N PHE A 35 -10.49 -12.97 -17.39
CA PHE A 35 -9.27 -13.31 -16.69
C PHE A 35 -9.10 -12.53 -15.38
N VAL A 36 -9.15 -11.19 -15.43
CA VAL A 36 -8.95 -10.36 -14.23
C VAL A 36 -10.05 -10.62 -13.19
N LYS A 37 -11.30 -10.84 -13.62
CA LYS A 37 -12.39 -11.20 -12.72
C LYS A 37 -12.15 -12.56 -12.06
N ALA A 38 -11.67 -13.55 -12.81
CA ALA A 38 -11.34 -14.86 -12.26
C ALA A 38 -10.17 -14.78 -11.26
N VAL A 39 -9.12 -14.01 -11.58
CA VAL A 39 -7.97 -13.81 -10.68
C VAL A 39 -8.44 -13.20 -9.36
N VAL A 40 -9.23 -12.12 -9.41
CA VAL A 40 -9.79 -11.50 -8.21
C VAL A 40 -10.63 -12.50 -7.42
N ASN A 41 -11.58 -13.19 -8.07
CA ASN A 41 -12.49 -14.10 -7.39
C ASN A 41 -11.80 -15.31 -6.75
N ILE A 42 -10.71 -15.82 -7.33
CA ILE A 42 -10.04 -17.04 -6.87
C ILE A 42 -8.98 -16.73 -5.82
N PHE A 43 -8.26 -15.61 -5.97
CA PHE A 43 -7.01 -15.37 -5.26
C PHE A 43 -7.03 -14.14 -4.34
N SER A 44 -8.09 -13.33 -4.32
CA SER A 44 -8.12 -12.14 -3.46
C SER A 44 -7.97 -12.48 -1.97
N GLU A 45 -8.62 -13.54 -1.51
CA GLU A 45 -8.60 -13.95 -0.10
C GLU A 45 -7.20 -14.38 0.39
N GLU A 46 -6.31 -14.76 -0.52
CA GLU A 46 -4.96 -15.21 -0.19
C GLU A 46 -3.92 -14.10 -0.43
N TYR A 47 -4.01 -13.41 -1.57
CA TYR A 47 -2.98 -12.49 -2.05
C TYR A 47 -3.36 -11.01 -1.93
N LEU A 48 -4.60 -10.66 -1.58
CA LEU A 48 -5.00 -9.28 -1.28
C LEU A 48 -5.87 -9.27 -0.02
N ARG A 49 -5.25 -9.72 1.08
CA ARG A 49 -5.87 -9.88 2.39
C ARG A 49 -5.14 -9.07 3.45
N SER A 50 -5.84 -8.76 4.53
CA SER A 50 -5.21 -8.23 5.73
C SER A 50 -4.17 -9.20 6.30
N PRO A 51 -3.09 -8.67 6.94
CA PRO A 51 -2.09 -9.48 7.62
C PRO A 51 -2.72 -10.42 8.66
N ASN A 52 -2.32 -11.70 8.66
CA ASN A 52 -2.71 -12.64 9.71
C ASN A 52 -1.75 -12.51 10.92
N SER A 53 -1.97 -13.27 12.00
CA SER A 53 -1.14 -13.15 13.20
C SER A 53 0.36 -13.41 12.97
N ASN A 54 0.72 -14.29 12.04
CA ASN A 54 2.13 -14.54 11.71
C ASN A 54 2.72 -13.36 10.93
N ASP A 55 1.97 -12.82 9.96
CA ASP A 55 2.38 -11.62 9.22
C ASP A 55 2.60 -10.45 10.17
N ILE A 56 1.65 -10.22 11.09
CA ILE A 56 1.71 -9.13 12.08
C ILE A 56 2.92 -9.27 12.97
N ALA A 57 3.14 -10.45 13.56
CA ALA A 57 4.29 -10.68 14.44
C ALA A 57 5.62 -10.40 13.71
N ARG A 58 5.74 -10.86 12.46
CA ARG A 58 6.92 -10.59 11.62
C ARG A 58 7.07 -9.11 11.29
N LEU A 59 6.01 -8.45 10.82
CA LEU A 59 6.02 -7.04 10.43
C LEU A 59 6.34 -6.12 11.61
N LEU A 60 5.75 -6.38 12.78
CA LEU A 60 6.05 -5.64 14.00
C LEU A 60 7.52 -5.80 14.42
N ALA A 61 8.04 -7.03 14.41
CA ALA A 61 9.43 -7.30 14.78
C ALA A 61 10.43 -6.62 13.83
N VAL A 62 10.17 -6.63 12.51
CA VAL A 62 11.04 -5.98 11.52
C VAL A 62 10.94 -4.46 11.64
N ASN A 63 9.74 -3.91 11.71
CA ASN A 63 9.56 -2.46 11.75
C ASN A 63 10.01 -1.84 13.07
N GLU A 64 9.96 -2.56 14.19
CA GLU A 64 10.58 -2.14 15.45
C GLU A 64 12.10 -1.96 15.28
N LYS A 65 12.79 -2.91 14.64
CA LYS A 65 14.23 -2.78 14.31
C LYS A 65 14.51 -1.61 13.36
N ARG A 66 13.56 -1.29 12.46
CA ARG A 66 13.63 -0.13 11.55
C ARG A 66 13.27 1.18 12.24
N GLY A 67 12.93 1.16 13.53
CA GLY A 67 12.64 2.33 14.36
C GLY A 67 11.17 2.78 14.38
N PHE A 68 10.26 1.98 13.84
CA PHE A 68 8.81 2.22 13.85
C PHE A 68 8.06 1.09 14.58
N PRO A 69 8.13 1.03 15.92
CA PRO A 69 7.37 0.07 16.69
C PRO A 69 5.86 0.24 16.44
N GLY A 70 5.15 -0.88 16.24
CA GLY A 70 3.71 -0.86 15.95
C GLY A 70 3.34 -0.65 14.47
N MET A 71 4.30 -0.41 13.57
CA MET A 71 4.01 -0.20 12.14
C MET A 71 3.82 -1.54 11.42
N LEU A 72 2.75 -1.64 10.61
CA LEU A 72 2.46 -2.81 9.75
C LEU A 72 2.77 -2.57 8.26
N GLY A 73 2.97 -1.32 7.87
CA GLY A 73 3.29 -0.92 6.50
C GLY A 73 3.19 0.58 6.33
N SER A 74 3.69 1.08 5.20
CA SER A 74 3.49 2.46 4.78
C SER A 74 2.29 2.55 3.84
N ILE A 75 1.54 3.65 3.99
CA ILE A 75 0.35 3.97 3.21
C ILE A 75 0.67 5.13 2.27
N ASP A 76 0.26 5.00 1.00
CA ASP A 76 0.36 6.08 0.03
C ASP A 76 -0.68 5.91 -1.09
N CYS A 77 -0.85 6.96 -1.89
CA CYS A 77 -1.75 7.00 -3.03
C CYS A 77 -0.98 7.06 -4.35
N MET A 78 -1.41 6.28 -5.35
CA MET A 78 -0.98 6.46 -6.74
C MET A 78 -2.15 6.88 -7.63
N HIS A 79 -1.87 7.78 -8.57
CA HIS A 79 -2.84 8.27 -9.56
C HIS A 79 -2.68 7.53 -10.89
N TRP A 80 -3.74 6.87 -11.33
CA TRP A 80 -3.80 6.21 -12.64
C TRP A 80 -4.64 7.03 -13.62
N LYS A 81 -4.02 7.51 -14.70
CA LYS A 81 -4.70 8.33 -15.71
C LYS A 81 -5.83 7.56 -16.38
N TRP A 82 -6.99 8.20 -16.52
CA TRP A 82 -8.17 7.60 -17.15
C TRP A 82 -8.47 8.29 -18.50
N LYS A 83 -7.82 7.81 -19.56
CA LYS A 83 -7.92 8.43 -20.90
C LYS A 83 -9.35 8.45 -21.45
N ASN A 84 -10.08 7.35 -21.25
CA ASN A 84 -11.46 7.20 -21.70
C ASN A 84 -12.48 7.53 -20.59
N CYS A 85 -12.12 8.41 -19.65
CA CYS A 85 -13.05 8.88 -18.62
C CYS A 85 -14.29 9.52 -19.27
N PRO A 86 -15.52 9.07 -18.92
CA PRO A 86 -16.75 9.64 -19.45
C PRO A 86 -16.83 11.15 -19.21
N THR A 87 -17.31 11.91 -20.19
CA THR A 87 -17.42 13.38 -20.10
C THR A 87 -18.20 13.84 -18.86
N ALA A 88 -19.25 13.10 -18.49
CA ALA A 88 -20.07 13.39 -17.31
C ALA A 88 -19.28 13.32 -15.99
N TRP A 89 -18.19 12.53 -15.93
CA TRP A 89 -17.39 12.32 -14.73
C TRP A 89 -16.06 13.07 -14.78
N LYS A 90 -15.62 13.50 -15.97
CA LYS A 90 -14.32 14.13 -16.19
C LYS A 90 -14.03 15.28 -15.22
N GLY A 91 -15.02 16.12 -14.88
CA GLY A 91 -14.85 17.20 -13.92
C GLY A 91 -14.47 16.71 -12.52
N GLN A 92 -15.16 15.68 -12.01
CA GLN A 92 -14.91 15.10 -10.69
C GLN A 92 -13.55 14.38 -10.61
N TYR A 93 -13.12 13.73 -11.68
CA TYR A 93 -11.88 12.95 -11.70
C TYR A 93 -10.64 13.77 -12.07
N THR A 94 -10.82 15.03 -12.50
CA THR A 94 -9.72 15.94 -12.82
C THR A 94 -9.37 16.76 -11.59
N GLY A 95 -8.29 16.35 -10.91
CA GLY A 95 -7.69 17.11 -9.80
C GLY A 95 -6.64 18.10 -10.29
N HIS A 96 -5.56 18.23 -9.51
CA HIS A 96 -4.43 19.10 -9.84
C HIS A 96 -3.67 18.68 -11.12
N SER A 97 -3.78 17.40 -11.51
CA SER A 97 -3.12 16.79 -12.67
C SER A 97 -3.63 17.28 -14.03
N ARG A 98 -4.70 18.10 -14.09
CA ARG A 98 -5.37 18.59 -15.31
C ARG A 98 -5.90 17.50 -16.26
N GLU A 99 -5.74 16.23 -15.90
CA GLU A 99 -6.27 15.05 -16.58
C GLU A 99 -7.06 14.20 -15.59
N PRO A 100 -8.14 13.52 -16.02
CA PRO A 100 -8.89 12.64 -15.14
C PRO A 100 -8.02 11.46 -14.66
N THR A 101 -8.01 11.20 -13.35
CA THR A 101 -7.25 10.10 -12.74
C THR A 101 -8.10 9.33 -11.73
N LEU A 102 -7.84 8.03 -11.61
CA LEU A 102 -8.36 7.14 -10.58
C LEU A 102 -7.28 6.95 -9.52
N ILE A 103 -7.63 7.10 -8.25
CA ILE A 103 -6.70 6.91 -7.14
C ILE A 103 -6.73 5.44 -6.68
N LEU A 104 -5.53 4.89 -6.49
CA LEU A 104 -5.29 3.70 -5.67
C LEU A 104 -4.62 4.15 -4.36
N GLU A 105 -5.32 4.00 -3.24
CA GLU A 105 -4.71 3.99 -1.91
C GLU A 105 -4.25 2.57 -1.61
N ALA A 106 -3.01 2.38 -1.18
CA ALA A 106 -2.53 1.07 -0.80
C ALA A 106 -1.67 1.14 0.47
N VAL A 107 -1.65 0.02 1.20
CA VAL A 107 -0.68 -0.20 2.28
C VAL A 107 0.24 -1.34 1.88
N ALA A 108 1.55 -1.04 1.89
CA ALA A 108 2.59 -2.02 1.58
C ALA A 108 3.53 -2.21 2.76
N SER A 109 3.99 -3.45 2.95
CA SER A 109 5.06 -3.76 3.88
C SER A 109 6.45 -3.59 3.25
N TYR A 110 7.49 -3.65 4.08
CA TYR A 110 8.90 -3.52 3.68
C TYR A 110 9.33 -4.48 2.57
N ASP A 111 8.71 -5.66 2.53
CA ASP A 111 8.93 -6.72 1.54
C ASP A 111 8.10 -6.51 0.26
N ARG A 112 7.58 -5.29 0.05
CA ARG A 112 6.82 -4.86 -1.14
C ARG A 112 5.48 -5.57 -1.31
N TRP A 113 5.03 -6.31 -0.31
CA TRP A 113 3.71 -6.95 -0.30
C TRP A 113 2.62 -5.93 -0.03
N ILE A 114 1.63 -5.85 -0.91
CA ILE A 114 0.49 -4.94 -0.75
C ILE A 114 -0.67 -5.70 -0.11
N TRP A 115 -0.93 -5.47 1.17
CA TRP A 115 -1.98 -6.19 1.91
C TRP A 115 -3.31 -5.44 1.97
N HIS A 116 -3.32 -4.15 1.65
CA HIS A 116 -4.55 -3.36 1.50
C HIS A 116 -4.50 -2.52 0.24
N ALA A 117 -5.66 -2.42 -0.44
CA ALA A 117 -5.85 -1.61 -1.62
C ALA A 117 -7.29 -1.09 -1.71
N PHE A 118 -7.45 0.23 -1.80
CA PHE A 118 -8.73 0.88 -2.08
C PHE A 118 -8.62 1.68 -3.38
N PHE A 119 -9.44 1.32 -4.37
CA PHE A 119 -9.32 1.82 -5.74
C PHE A 119 -10.64 2.36 -6.27
N GLY A 120 -10.57 3.49 -6.98
CA GLY A 120 -11.69 4.08 -7.70
C GLY A 120 -11.98 5.52 -7.30
N LEU A 121 -11.32 6.03 -6.25
CA LEU A 121 -11.55 7.40 -5.81
C LEU A 121 -11.16 8.43 -6.89
N PRO A 122 -11.93 9.53 -7.02
CA PRO A 122 -11.61 10.56 -7.99
C PRO A 122 -10.30 11.26 -7.70
N GLY A 123 -9.49 11.49 -8.74
CA GLY A 123 -8.21 12.20 -8.67
C GLY A 123 -8.22 13.63 -8.11
N SER A 124 -9.40 14.20 -7.90
CA SER A 124 -9.58 15.48 -7.20
C SER A 124 -9.48 15.37 -5.68
N HIS A 125 -9.54 14.15 -5.12
CA HIS A 125 -9.41 13.93 -3.70
C HIS A 125 -7.94 14.14 -3.28
N ASN A 126 -7.75 14.84 -2.16
CA ASN A 126 -6.47 14.91 -1.48
C ASN A 126 -6.33 13.72 -0.51
N ASP A 127 -5.15 13.52 0.06
CA ASP A 127 -4.85 12.36 0.91
C ASP A 127 -5.83 12.20 2.08
N ILE A 128 -6.27 13.31 2.70
CA ILE A 128 -7.23 13.27 3.81
C ILE A 128 -8.61 12.77 3.36
N ASN A 129 -9.10 13.22 2.20
CA ASN A 129 -10.39 12.78 1.68
C ASN A 129 -10.33 11.30 1.25
N VAL A 130 -9.17 10.84 0.76
CA VAL A 130 -8.97 9.43 0.39
C VAL A 130 -9.06 8.52 1.63
N LEU A 131 -8.39 8.90 2.72
CA LEU A 131 -8.43 8.18 3.99
C LEU A 131 -9.84 8.14 4.60
N GLU A 132 -10.64 9.19 4.47
CA GLU A 132 -12.01 9.24 5.02
C GLU A 132 -12.99 8.29 4.30
N HIS A 133 -12.76 8.00 3.02
CA HIS A 133 -13.59 7.10 2.22
C HIS A 133 -13.10 5.64 2.22
N SER A 134 -11.91 5.38 2.77
CA SER A 134 -11.33 4.04 2.89
C SER A 134 -11.98 3.23 4.01
N SER A 135 -12.30 1.97 3.72
CA SER A 135 -12.89 1.02 4.68
C SER A 135 -12.03 0.74 5.91
N ILE A 136 -10.73 1.07 5.88
CA ILE A 136 -9.84 1.03 7.05
C ILE A 136 -10.39 1.88 8.21
N PHE A 137 -11.13 2.96 7.90
CA PHE A 137 -11.53 3.95 8.89
C PHE A 137 -13.02 3.93 9.27
N THR A 138 -13.84 3.06 8.67
CA THR A 138 -15.32 3.08 8.88
C THR A 138 -15.74 2.65 10.30
N GLU A 139 -14.98 1.77 10.95
CA GLU A 139 -15.20 1.38 12.36
C GLU A 139 -14.77 2.47 13.36
N LEU A 140 -13.91 3.41 12.94
CA LEU A 140 -13.36 4.50 13.77
C LEU A 140 -14.35 5.67 13.97
N ALA A 141 -15.36 5.79 13.10
CA ALA A 141 -16.32 6.90 13.13
C ALA A 141 -17.37 6.80 14.27
N GLN A 142 -17.41 5.70 15.01
CA GLN A 142 -18.45 5.42 16.02
C GLN A 142 -18.12 5.90 17.45
N GLY A 143 -16.97 6.57 17.64
CA GLY A 143 -16.82 7.64 18.64
C GLY A 143 -16.93 7.30 20.13
N ARG A 144 -16.29 6.24 20.64
CA ARG A 144 -16.19 6.00 22.10
C ARG A 144 -14.73 5.95 22.55
N ALA A 145 -14.26 6.99 23.26
CA ALA A 145 -12.92 7.04 23.83
C ALA A 145 -12.93 7.67 25.25
N PRO A 146 -12.19 7.12 26.24
CA PRO A 146 -12.01 7.70 27.57
C PRO A 146 -10.79 8.65 27.66
N PRO A 147 -10.75 9.58 28.64
CA PRO A 147 -9.74 10.64 28.72
C PRO A 147 -8.42 10.18 29.36
N VAL A 148 -7.27 10.72 28.89
CA VAL A 148 -5.93 10.48 29.47
C VAL A 148 -5.10 11.78 29.43
N ASN A 149 -4.33 12.04 30.49
CA ASN A 149 -3.43 13.20 30.66
C ASN A 149 -1.95 12.80 30.53
N TYR A 150 -1.13 13.63 29.88
CA TYR A 150 0.34 13.65 30.00
C TYR A 150 0.93 15.00 29.54
N SER A 151 2.25 15.18 29.74
CA SER A 151 2.98 16.45 29.62
C SER A 151 4.18 16.38 28.65
N ILE A 152 4.49 17.54 28.02
CA ILE A 152 5.39 17.76 26.87
C ILE A 152 6.66 18.53 27.30
N ASN A 153 7.81 18.20 26.68
CA ASN A 153 8.95 19.12 26.55
C ASN A 153 9.54 19.04 25.12
N ALA A 154 9.81 20.22 24.54
CA ALA A 154 10.01 20.57 23.12
C ALA A 154 11.47 20.34 22.58
N PRO A 155 11.73 20.50 21.25
CA PRO A 155 12.74 19.73 20.50
C PRO A 155 14.04 20.46 20.07
N LEU A 156 15.11 19.70 19.81
CA LEU A 156 16.29 20.11 19.01
C LEU A 156 16.03 19.82 17.51
N GLU A 157 16.30 20.77 16.62
CA GLU A 157 16.17 20.66 15.15
C GLU A 157 16.80 19.38 14.54
N ALA A 158 17.91 18.90 15.10
CA ALA A 158 18.55 17.66 14.66
C ALA A 158 17.66 16.41 14.83
N LYS A 159 16.81 16.37 15.87
CA LYS A 159 15.89 15.25 16.15
C LYS A 159 14.80 15.16 15.08
N LYS A 160 14.22 16.31 14.72
CA LYS A 160 13.20 16.39 13.65
C LYS A 160 13.77 16.00 12.30
N LYS A 161 15.00 16.45 11.98
CA LYS A 161 15.68 16.06 10.75
C LYS A 161 15.95 14.55 10.68
N HIS A 162 16.35 13.94 11.80
CA HIS A 162 16.54 12.49 11.88
C HIS A 162 15.23 11.73 11.71
N PHE A 163 14.17 12.13 12.42
CA PHE A 163 12.83 11.54 12.27
C PHE A 163 12.34 11.61 10.81
N ALA A 164 12.41 12.78 10.18
CA ALA A 164 11.98 12.95 8.79
C ALA A 164 12.74 12.02 7.83
N ARG A 165 14.05 11.81 8.06
CA ARG A 165 14.86 10.87 7.25
C ARG A 165 14.38 9.42 7.41
N VAL A 166 14.10 8.99 8.64
CA VAL A 166 13.69 7.61 8.94
C VAL A 166 12.25 7.36 8.44
N GLN A 167 11.37 8.35 8.59
CA GLN A 167 10.01 8.33 8.04
C GLN A 167 10.00 8.26 6.51
N GLU A 168 10.80 9.10 5.85
CA GLU A 168 10.97 9.07 4.39
C GLU A 168 11.47 7.72 3.90
N ALA A 169 12.40 7.08 4.64
CA ALA A 169 12.89 5.75 4.29
C ALA A 169 11.79 4.67 4.34
N CYS A 170 10.87 4.73 5.30
CA CYS A 170 9.75 3.78 5.37
C CYS A 170 8.63 4.08 4.38
N ARG A 171 8.41 5.36 4.03
CA ARG A 171 7.48 5.74 2.95
C ARG A 171 7.91 5.16 1.60
N LYS A 172 9.22 5.05 1.36
CA LYS A 172 9.73 4.42 0.14
C LYS A 172 9.32 2.97 -0.05
N ASP A 173 8.90 2.24 1.00
CA ASP A 173 8.45 0.85 0.84
C ASP A 173 7.22 0.76 -0.09
N VAL A 174 6.20 1.60 0.14
CA VAL A 174 4.99 1.63 -0.70
C VAL A 174 5.23 2.29 -2.05
N GLU A 175 6.08 3.33 -2.11
CA GLU A 175 6.49 3.93 -3.39
C GLU A 175 7.25 2.91 -4.27
N CYS A 176 8.12 2.09 -3.66
CA CYS A 176 8.82 1.00 -4.33
C CYS A 176 7.86 -0.09 -4.81
N ALA A 177 6.89 -0.48 -3.97
CA ALA A 177 5.84 -1.43 -4.36
C ALA A 177 5.05 -0.92 -5.58
N PHE A 178 4.68 0.36 -5.62
CA PHE A 178 4.05 0.98 -6.79
C PHE A 178 4.96 0.99 -8.02
N GLY A 179 6.23 1.36 -7.86
CA GLY A 179 7.21 1.35 -8.94
C GLY A 179 7.37 -0.03 -9.59
N ILE A 180 7.46 -1.09 -8.77
CA ILE A 180 7.55 -2.47 -9.24
C ILE A 180 6.24 -2.92 -9.89
N LEU A 181 5.08 -2.61 -9.29
CA LEU A 181 3.77 -2.91 -9.86
C LEU A 181 3.64 -2.30 -11.27
N GLN A 182 4.03 -1.05 -11.45
CA GLN A 182 4.03 -0.36 -12.74
C GLN A 182 5.08 -0.90 -13.73
N ALA A 183 6.21 -1.41 -13.23
CA ALA A 183 7.24 -2.04 -14.06
C ALA A 183 6.79 -3.42 -14.58
N ARG A 184 6.13 -4.22 -13.73
CA ARG A 184 5.61 -5.55 -14.08
C ARG A 184 4.39 -5.49 -14.98
N PHE A 185 3.50 -4.51 -14.74
CA PHE A 185 2.23 -4.39 -15.42
C PHE A 185 2.13 -3.03 -16.13
N SER A 186 2.60 -2.97 -17.37
CA SER A 186 2.56 -1.73 -18.16
C SER A 186 1.15 -1.19 -18.37
N ILE A 187 0.10 -2.02 -18.22
CA ILE A 187 -1.30 -1.57 -18.26
C ILE A 187 -1.63 -0.52 -17.18
N VAL A 188 -1.04 -0.63 -15.98
CA VAL A 188 -1.27 0.32 -14.86
C VAL A 188 -0.25 1.47 -14.86
N ARG A 189 0.82 1.35 -15.65
CA ARG A 189 1.75 2.46 -15.93
C ARG A 189 1.20 3.40 -17.01
N GLY A 190 0.63 2.84 -18.07
CA GLY A 190 0.00 3.57 -19.15
C GLY A 190 -1.38 4.11 -18.76
N PRO A 191 -1.95 5.04 -19.54
CA PRO A 191 -3.28 5.55 -19.27
C PRO A 191 -4.36 4.48 -19.52
N ALA A 192 -5.31 4.38 -18.60
CA ALA A 192 -6.43 3.46 -18.66
C ALA A 192 -7.37 3.78 -19.84
N ARG A 193 -7.68 2.76 -20.64
CA ARG A 193 -8.50 2.88 -21.87
C ARG A 193 -9.88 2.23 -21.75
N PHE A 194 -10.19 1.58 -20.63
CA PHE A 194 -11.54 1.06 -20.39
C PHE A 194 -12.47 2.17 -19.92
N TRP A 195 -13.75 2.05 -20.25
CA TRP A 195 -14.77 3.05 -19.95
C TRP A 195 -15.48 2.81 -18.63
N ASP A 196 -15.50 1.57 -18.14
CA ASP A 196 -16.21 1.20 -16.92
C ASP A 196 -15.26 1.00 -15.74
N GLU A 197 -15.59 1.64 -14.61
CA GLU A 197 -14.81 1.61 -13.38
C GLU A 197 -14.65 0.19 -12.82
N ALA A 198 -15.69 -0.65 -12.94
CA ALA A 198 -15.68 -2.02 -12.46
C ALA A 198 -14.56 -2.86 -13.11
N THR A 199 -14.34 -2.71 -14.42
CA THR A 199 -13.24 -3.39 -15.11
C THR A 199 -11.89 -2.83 -14.72
N LEU A 200 -11.78 -1.51 -14.56
CA LEU A 200 -10.55 -0.88 -14.08
C LEU A 200 -10.19 -1.35 -12.66
N ASN A 201 -11.18 -1.48 -11.78
CA ASN A 201 -11.02 -2.03 -10.43
C ASN A 201 -10.51 -3.47 -10.46
N ASN A 202 -11.12 -4.32 -11.30
CA ASN A 202 -10.67 -5.71 -11.45
C ASN A 202 -9.26 -5.80 -12.06
N ILE A 203 -8.91 -4.95 -13.03
CA ILE A 203 -7.56 -4.88 -13.60
C ILE A 203 -6.55 -4.52 -12.51
N MET A 204 -6.81 -3.46 -11.74
CA MET A 204 -5.91 -3.00 -10.69
C MET A 204 -5.72 -4.09 -9.62
N LYS A 205 -6.82 -4.65 -9.09
CA LYS A 205 -6.75 -5.73 -8.10
C LYS A 205 -6.04 -6.97 -8.63
N ALA A 206 -6.31 -7.38 -9.87
CA ALA A 206 -5.62 -8.51 -10.48
C ALA A 206 -4.10 -8.25 -10.62
N CYS A 207 -3.68 -7.02 -10.97
CA CYS A 207 -2.26 -6.67 -11.00
C CYS A 207 -1.63 -6.75 -9.61
N ILE A 208 -2.32 -6.29 -8.55
CA ILE A 208 -1.83 -6.37 -7.17
C ILE A 208 -1.72 -7.83 -6.70
N ILE A 209 -2.73 -8.65 -6.98
CA ILE A 209 -2.74 -10.09 -6.66
C ILE A 209 -1.57 -10.80 -7.35
N LEU A 210 -1.42 -10.60 -8.67
CA LEU A 210 -0.34 -11.20 -9.44
C LEU A 210 1.04 -10.67 -9.00
N HIS A 211 1.14 -9.39 -8.62
CA HIS A 211 2.36 -8.83 -8.04
C HIS A 211 2.73 -9.55 -6.75
N ASN A 212 1.79 -9.73 -5.82
CA ASN A 212 2.03 -10.42 -4.57
C ASN A 212 2.37 -11.91 -4.77
N MET A 213 1.74 -12.59 -5.74
CA MET A 213 2.15 -13.95 -6.14
C MET A 213 3.59 -14.00 -6.61
N ILE A 214 4.03 -13.04 -7.43
CA ILE A 214 5.42 -12.97 -7.90
C ILE A 214 6.37 -12.66 -6.73
N ILE A 215 5.99 -11.76 -5.82
CA ILE A 215 6.78 -11.49 -4.61
C ILE A 215 6.94 -12.76 -3.76
N GLU A 216 5.88 -13.57 -3.61
CA GLU A 216 5.99 -14.85 -2.90
C GLU A 216 6.91 -15.84 -3.60
N ASP A 217 6.80 -15.97 -4.93
CA ASP A 217 7.66 -16.87 -5.73
C ASP A 217 9.14 -16.45 -5.68
N GLU A 218 9.42 -15.14 -5.66
CA GLU A 218 10.77 -14.58 -5.57
C GLU A 218 11.34 -14.58 -4.14
N ARG A 219 10.55 -14.88 -3.10
CA ARG A 219 11.06 -14.90 -1.72
C ARG A 219 12.04 -16.05 -1.55
N ASP A 220 13.28 -15.72 -1.19
CA ASP A 220 14.30 -16.70 -0.84
C ASP A 220 13.85 -17.50 0.43
N PRO A 221 13.71 -18.84 0.35
CA PRO A 221 13.36 -19.66 1.51
C PRO A 221 14.42 -19.60 2.64
N SER A 222 15.64 -19.14 2.34
CA SER A 222 16.74 -19.04 3.28
C SER A 222 16.81 -17.71 4.06
N GLY A 223 15.92 -16.75 3.76
CA GLY A 223 15.75 -15.54 4.58
C GLY A 223 16.96 -14.59 4.60
N VAL A 224 17.89 -14.72 3.64
CA VAL A 224 18.95 -13.72 3.47
C VAL A 224 18.31 -12.52 2.77
N GLU A 225 17.99 -11.51 3.57
CA GLU A 225 17.56 -10.20 3.09
C GLU A 225 18.56 -9.72 2.03
N GLN A 226 18.11 -9.53 0.77
CA GLN A 226 18.89 -8.76 -0.18
C GLN A 226 18.96 -7.34 0.36
N ASP A 227 20.14 -7.02 0.88
CA ASP A 227 20.59 -5.71 1.35
C ASP A 227 20.56 -4.73 0.17
N ASP A 228 19.38 -4.18 -0.12
CA ASP A 228 19.24 -2.99 -0.96
C ASP A 228 19.71 -1.77 -0.17
N ASP A 229 21.03 -1.63 -0.01
CA ASP A 229 21.77 -0.42 0.42
C ASP A 229 21.12 0.44 1.53
N TYR A 230 20.84 -0.16 2.69
CA TYR A 230 20.55 0.59 3.91
C TYR A 230 21.56 0.21 5.00
N LYS A 231 22.53 1.11 5.20
CA LYS A 231 23.63 1.00 6.18
C LYS A 231 23.29 0.19 7.44
N GLN A 232 24.02 -0.92 7.56
CA GLN A 232 24.10 -1.88 8.66
C GLN A 232 23.93 -1.28 10.06
N VAL A 233 23.06 -1.89 10.86
CA VAL A 233 22.99 -1.74 12.32
C VAL A 233 23.41 -3.09 12.95
N PRO A 234 24.23 -3.13 14.01
CA PRO A 234 24.89 -4.38 14.43
C PRO A 234 23.94 -5.41 15.05
N GLU A 235 24.20 -6.68 14.75
CA GLU A 235 23.57 -7.85 15.37
C GLU A 235 23.89 -7.95 16.87
N SER A 236 22.84 -8.06 17.69
CA SER A 236 22.62 -9.13 18.69
C SER A 236 21.89 -8.64 19.95
N ILE A 237 20.60 -9.01 20.10
CA ILE A 237 19.97 -9.17 21.43
C ILE A 237 19.06 -10.41 21.34
N PRO A 238 19.19 -11.40 22.25
CA PRO A 238 18.33 -12.57 22.28
C PRO A 238 17.00 -12.22 22.96
N THR A 239 15.87 -12.39 22.27
CA THR A 239 14.56 -12.11 22.86
C THR A 239 13.66 -13.35 22.84
N THR A 240 13.32 -13.80 24.05
CA THR A 240 12.31 -14.81 24.35
C THR A 240 10.92 -14.34 23.89
N VAL A 241 10.30 -15.12 23.01
CA VAL A 241 8.98 -14.85 22.41
C VAL A 241 7.88 -15.14 23.42
N SER A 242 7.19 -14.09 23.89
CA SER A 242 5.92 -14.23 24.62
C SER A 242 4.78 -14.47 23.64
N ARG A 243 3.95 -15.49 23.93
CA ARG A 243 2.85 -15.96 23.09
C ARG A 243 1.51 -15.53 23.70
N GLU A 244 0.95 -14.40 23.27
CA GLU A 244 -0.49 -14.15 23.43
C GLU A 244 -1.08 -13.68 22.10
N ARG A 245 -1.98 -14.52 21.57
CA ARG A 245 -2.55 -14.44 20.22
C ARG A 245 -3.89 -13.71 20.27
N THR A 246 -4.23 -13.04 19.16
CA THR A 246 -5.57 -12.61 18.71
C THR A 246 -6.13 -11.27 19.19
N THR A 247 -5.64 -10.64 20.27
CA THR A 247 -6.13 -9.31 20.72
C THR A 247 -5.48 -8.15 19.95
N GLU A 248 -4.36 -8.37 19.27
CA GLU A 248 -3.48 -7.33 18.73
C GLU A 248 -4.03 -6.58 17.51
N VAL A 249 -4.84 -7.21 16.63
CA VAL A 249 -5.41 -6.55 15.44
C VAL A 249 -6.54 -5.61 15.82
N GLN A 250 -7.48 -6.06 16.64
CA GLN A 250 -8.54 -5.20 17.15
C GLN A 250 -7.96 -4.09 18.02
N ASN A 251 -6.92 -4.37 18.83
CA ASN A 251 -6.19 -3.34 19.55
C ASN A 251 -5.43 -2.38 18.63
N PHE A 252 -4.90 -2.81 17.48
CA PHE A 252 -4.27 -1.95 16.48
C PHE A 252 -5.29 -1.00 15.83
N ILE A 253 -6.46 -1.53 15.43
CA ILE A 253 -7.59 -0.75 14.91
C ILE A 253 -8.14 0.21 16.00
N GLN A 254 -8.26 -0.27 17.24
CA GLN A 254 -8.76 0.48 18.40
C GLN A 254 -7.73 1.49 18.95
N SER A 255 -6.42 1.25 18.76
CA SER A 255 -5.36 2.22 19.04
C SER A 255 -5.31 3.32 17.98
N HIS A 256 -5.70 3.01 16.74
CA HIS A 256 -5.90 4.00 15.66
C HIS A 256 -7.05 4.99 15.95
N ILE A 257 -8.05 4.63 16.78
CA ILE A 257 -9.10 5.55 17.27
C ILE A 257 -8.48 6.72 18.08
N ARG A 258 -7.34 6.49 18.75
CA ARG A 258 -6.67 7.50 19.61
C ARG A 258 -5.91 8.56 18.82
N ILE A 259 -5.56 8.29 17.55
CA ILE A 259 -4.68 9.13 16.70
C ILE A 259 -5.45 10.30 16.03
N ARG A 260 -6.78 10.35 16.12
CA ARG A 260 -7.56 11.52 15.64
C ARG A 260 -7.57 12.71 16.58
N ASP A 261 -7.22 12.53 17.85
CA ASP A 261 -6.98 13.66 18.73
C ASP A 261 -5.66 14.33 18.36
N ARG A 262 -5.69 15.57 17.86
CA ARG A 262 -4.50 16.31 17.42
C ARG A 262 -3.43 16.39 18.52
N GLY A 263 -3.84 16.46 19.78
CA GLY A 263 -2.93 16.46 20.92
C GLY A 263 -2.22 15.12 21.08
N THR A 264 -2.99 14.03 21.03
CA THR A 264 -2.50 12.66 21.13
C THR A 264 -1.60 12.29 19.96
N HIS A 265 -1.99 12.63 18.72
CA HIS A 265 -1.14 12.49 17.54
C HIS A 265 0.17 13.25 17.70
N SER A 266 0.13 14.53 18.09
CA SER A 266 1.34 15.35 18.23
C SER A 266 2.27 14.79 19.31
N GLN A 267 1.72 14.30 20.42
CA GLN A 267 2.53 13.63 21.44
C GLN A 267 3.14 12.34 20.93
N LEU A 268 2.35 11.43 20.35
CA LEU A 268 2.86 10.15 19.86
C LEU A 268 3.97 10.37 18.83
N GLN A 269 3.82 11.40 17.99
CA GLN A 269 4.86 11.84 17.07
C GLN A 269 6.11 12.35 17.82
N ASP A 270 5.95 13.22 18.82
CA ASP A 270 7.07 13.72 19.63
C ASP A 270 7.80 12.61 20.40
N ASP A 271 7.07 11.63 20.91
CA ASP A 271 7.61 10.47 21.62
C ASP A 271 8.38 9.56 20.65
N LEU A 272 7.86 9.34 19.44
CA LEU A 272 8.55 8.60 18.39
C LEU A 272 9.81 9.32 17.90
N VAL A 273 9.77 10.65 17.75
CA VAL A 273 10.95 11.49 17.44
C VAL A 273 12.04 11.31 18.52
N LYS A 274 11.66 11.27 19.79
CA LYS A 274 12.61 11.06 20.90
C LYS A 274 13.18 9.63 20.89
N HIS A 275 12.34 8.63 20.69
CA HIS A 275 12.74 7.22 20.64
C HIS A 275 13.79 6.98 19.54
N LEU A 276 13.51 7.42 18.32
CA LEU A 276 14.45 7.31 17.19
C LEU A 276 15.77 8.02 17.47
N TRP A 277 15.73 9.19 18.11
CA TRP A 277 16.95 9.91 18.49
C TRP A 277 17.79 9.17 19.53
N GLN A 278 17.16 8.49 20.49
CA GLN A 278 17.87 7.68 21.48
C GLN A 278 18.57 6.48 20.83
N LEU A 279 17.90 5.78 19.92
CA LEU A 279 18.50 4.69 19.15
C LEU A 279 19.72 5.18 18.35
N HIS A 280 19.63 6.37 17.73
CA HIS A 280 20.75 6.94 16.97
C HIS A 280 21.99 7.23 17.82
N GLY A 281 21.82 7.63 19.09
CA GLY A 281 22.95 7.89 20.00
C GLY A 281 23.57 6.65 20.63
N GLN A 282 22.96 5.47 20.43
CA GLN A 282 23.45 4.17 20.90
C GLN A 282 24.13 3.35 19.78
N SER A 283 24.08 3.84 18.53
CA SER A 283 24.71 3.24 17.35
C SER A 283 26.11 3.83 17.11
#